data_AF-A0A1R4GBD8-F1
#
_entry.id   AF-A0A1R4GBD8-F1
#
_cell.length_a   1.000
_cell.length_b   1.000
_cell.length_c   1.000
_cell.angle_alpha   90.00
_cell.angle_beta   90.00
_cell.angle_gamma   90.00
#
_symmetry.space_group_name_H-M   'P 1'
#
loop_
_entity.id
_entity.type
_entity.pdbx_description
1 polymer ?
#
loop_
_entity_poly.entity_id
_entity_poly.type
_entity_poly.pdbx_seq_one_letter_code
_entity_poly.pdbx_strand_id
1 'polypeptide(L)'
;MTPVVTGRRISIGSRQLLDDEDVSWADSAGFASIHTASGFLLSRLEPAKRRAERRPRWSASVAAAAEVILETHRREGAGANARLASIAEIADAARLSYSSTAKALTDFDEAGYTEKVGASRGPTAGRALRDPGALLSDWAARQSMNAGDRVQLHVPWREPQRSLELLNDVIGDSEWAVSGAVAAEQIAPFLTQTVDLRAYIAQGELHEIRRMLTAVPDVREVRSGGRIMLKTAEPHLFALAERSGGVPVAPAVRVYADLVHRGGRLEEAAEHLREVAIGF
;
A
#
# COMPACT_ATOMS: atom_id res chain seq x y z
N MET A 1 -42.76 4.21 -6.33
CA MET A 1 -41.42 4.34 -5.73
C MET A 1 -41.57 3.87 -4.28
N THR A 2 -40.96 2.75 -3.90
CA THR A 2 -41.10 2.20 -2.53
C THR A 2 -40.15 2.97 -1.60
N PRO A 3 -40.64 3.59 -0.52
CA PRO A 3 -39.77 4.27 0.44
C PRO A 3 -38.87 3.25 1.16
N VAL A 4 -37.60 3.59 1.35
CA VAL A 4 -36.61 2.75 2.03
C VAL A 4 -36.06 3.49 3.25
N VAL A 5 -36.18 2.88 4.43
CA VAL A 5 -35.61 3.41 5.68
C VAL A 5 -34.16 2.96 5.81
N THR A 6 -33.22 3.92 5.88
CA THR A 6 -31.79 3.63 6.04
C THR A 6 -31.28 4.05 7.41
N GLY A 7 -30.45 3.23 8.06
CA GLY A 7 -29.83 3.56 9.35
C GLY A 7 -28.44 2.98 9.52
N ARG A 8 -27.64 3.54 10.45
CA ARG A 8 -26.35 2.92 10.82
C ARG A 8 -26.56 1.52 11.41
N ARG A 9 -27.57 1.37 12.26
CA ARG A 9 -27.97 0.11 12.87
C ARG A 9 -29.43 0.21 13.24
N ILE A 10 -30.27 -0.65 12.65
CA ILE A 10 -31.70 -0.70 12.96
C ILE A 10 -31.89 -1.77 14.04
N SER A 11 -32.56 -1.43 15.13
CA SER A 11 -32.78 -2.36 16.24
C SER A 11 -33.70 -3.51 15.82
N ILE A 12 -33.63 -4.66 16.49
CA ILE A 12 -34.48 -5.83 16.18
C ILE A 12 -35.97 -5.45 16.26
N GLY A 13 -36.39 -4.72 17.29
CA GLY A 13 -37.78 -4.27 17.41
C GLY A 13 -38.20 -3.28 16.32
N SER A 14 -37.28 -2.43 15.85
CA SER A 14 -37.55 -1.54 14.71
C SER A 14 -37.65 -2.29 13.39
N ARG A 15 -36.87 -3.37 13.20
CA ARG A 15 -36.97 -4.23 12.01
C ARG A 15 -38.32 -4.92 11.95
N GLN A 16 -38.76 -5.51 13.06
CA GLN A 16 -40.08 -6.14 13.17
C GLN A 16 -41.20 -5.16 12.83
N LEU A 17 -41.16 -3.94 13.38
CA LEU A 17 -42.16 -2.92 13.07
C LEU A 17 -42.15 -2.52 11.59
N LEU A 18 -40.98 -2.41 10.96
CA LEU A 18 -40.87 -2.07 9.54
C LEU A 18 -41.35 -3.22 8.65
N ASP A 19 -41.05 -4.46 9.01
CA ASP A 19 -41.50 -5.67 8.31
C ASP A 19 -43.03 -5.85 8.43
N ASP A 20 -43.61 -5.61 9.62
CA ASP A 20 -45.06 -5.67 9.87
C ASP A 20 -45.83 -4.62 9.05
N GLU A 21 -45.20 -3.49 8.74
CA GLU A 21 -45.78 -2.39 7.96
C GLU A 21 -45.41 -2.44 6.46
N ASP A 22 -44.80 -3.54 5.99
CA ASP A 22 -44.31 -3.72 4.61
C ASP A 22 -43.36 -2.58 4.13
N VAL A 23 -42.63 -1.97 5.07
CA VAL A 23 -41.69 -0.88 4.80
C VAL A 23 -40.30 -1.44 4.53
N SER A 24 -39.76 -1.13 3.36
CA SER A 24 -38.40 -1.53 3.00
C SER A 24 -37.36 -0.83 3.88
N TRP A 25 -36.31 -1.55 4.27
CA TRP A 25 -35.24 -0.99 5.11
C TRP A 25 -33.87 -1.61 4.82
N ALA A 26 -32.82 -0.85 5.16
CA ALA A 26 -31.44 -1.30 5.08
C ALA A 26 -30.58 -0.65 6.18
N ASP A 27 -29.60 -1.38 6.71
CA ASP A 27 -28.62 -0.81 7.64
C ASP A 27 -27.15 -1.01 7.20
N SER A 28 -26.26 -0.21 7.79
CA SER A 28 -24.82 -0.26 7.46
C SER A 28 -24.10 -1.53 7.93
N ALA A 29 -24.78 -2.38 8.70
CA ALA A 29 -24.28 -3.71 9.08
C ALA A 29 -24.65 -4.78 8.04
N GLY A 30 -25.30 -4.40 6.94
CA GLY A 30 -25.60 -5.27 5.80
C GLY A 30 -26.93 -6.01 5.91
N PHE A 31 -27.76 -5.67 6.91
CA PHE A 31 -29.12 -6.18 7.02
C PHE A 31 -30.05 -5.35 6.14
N ALA A 32 -30.94 -6.00 5.39
CA ALA A 32 -31.95 -5.32 4.60
C ALA A 32 -33.17 -6.23 4.35
N SER A 33 -34.32 -5.60 4.22
CA SER A 33 -35.55 -6.19 3.69
C SER A 33 -36.11 -5.22 2.66
N ILE A 34 -36.27 -5.66 1.41
CA ILE A 34 -36.75 -4.83 0.31
C ILE A 34 -37.99 -5.46 -0.29
N HIS A 35 -39.10 -4.72 -0.25
CA HIS A 35 -40.39 -5.10 -0.81
C HIS A 35 -40.53 -4.46 -2.19
N THR A 36 -40.81 -5.28 -3.21
CA THR A 36 -41.06 -4.80 -4.57
C THR A 36 -42.52 -5.04 -4.94
N ALA A 37 -43.08 -4.20 -5.82
CA ALA A 37 -44.50 -4.24 -6.22
C ALA A 37 -44.95 -5.57 -6.85
N SER A 38 -44.02 -6.46 -7.18
CA SER A 38 -44.24 -7.77 -7.80
C SER A 38 -44.06 -8.96 -6.84
N GLY A 39 -44.01 -8.74 -5.52
CA GLY A 39 -44.07 -9.81 -4.52
C GLY A 39 -42.78 -10.60 -4.29
N PHE A 40 -41.62 -10.04 -4.69
CA PHE A 40 -40.32 -10.64 -4.39
C PHE A 40 -39.78 -10.13 -3.06
N LEU A 41 -39.52 -11.06 -2.12
CA LEU A 41 -38.80 -10.82 -0.87
C LEU A 41 -37.33 -11.20 -1.06
N LEU A 42 -36.42 -10.22 -0.96
CA LEU A 42 -34.97 -10.47 -0.89
C LEU A 42 -34.52 -10.36 0.57
N SER A 43 -34.38 -11.48 1.27
CA SER A 43 -33.82 -11.52 2.63
C SER A 43 -32.39 -12.04 2.60
N ARG A 44 -31.43 -11.22 3.07
CA ARG A 44 -30.05 -11.67 3.30
C ARG A 44 -29.90 -12.10 4.76
N LEU A 45 -29.82 -13.42 4.96
CA LEU A 45 -29.59 -14.05 6.27
C LEU A 45 -28.22 -13.67 6.86
N GLU A 46 -28.15 -13.75 8.20
CA GLU A 46 -27.03 -13.42 9.09
C GLU A 46 -25.65 -13.37 8.41
N PRO A 47 -24.93 -12.23 8.46
CA PRO A 47 -23.52 -12.22 8.11
C PRO A 47 -22.83 -13.27 8.98
N ALA A 48 -22.15 -14.22 8.34
CA ALA A 48 -21.27 -15.16 9.05
C ALA A 48 -20.44 -14.35 10.05
N LYS A 49 -20.43 -14.75 11.34
CA LYS A 49 -19.74 -14.04 12.42
C LYS A 49 -18.35 -13.62 11.93
N ARG A 50 -18.21 -12.37 11.48
CA ARG A 50 -16.92 -11.83 11.07
C ARG A 50 -16.14 -11.77 12.38
N ARG A 51 -15.23 -12.72 12.57
CA ARG A 51 -14.32 -12.73 13.71
C ARG A 51 -13.76 -11.32 13.75
N ALA A 52 -13.97 -10.58 14.84
CA ALA A 52 -13.57 -9.19 14.92
C ALA A 52 -12.11 -9.09 14.46
N GLU A 53 -11.88 -8.52 13.28
CA GLU A 53 -10.58 -8.49 12.62
C GLU A 53 -9.66 -7.70 13.54
N ARG A 54 -8.76 -8.42 14.24
CA ARG A 54 -7.72 -7.76 15.02
C ARG A 54 -6.73 -7.22 14.01
N ARG A 55 -6.79 -5.91 13.76
CA ARG A 55 -5.77 -5.23 12.97
C ARG A 55 -4.39 -5.55 13.58
N PRO A 56 -3.40 -5.94 12.75
CA PRO A 56 -2.10 -6.31 13.26
C PRO A 56 -1.45 -5.10 13.94
N ARG A 57 -0.61 -5.36 14.95
CA ARG A 57 0.28 -4.32 15.48
C ARG A 57 1.38 -4.10 14.45
N TRP A 58 1.31 -2.98 13.75
CA TRP A 58 2.28 -2.60 12.74
C TRP A 58 3.64 -2.24 13.35
N SER A 59 4.57 -3.18 13.34
CA SER A 59 6.00 -2.95 13.56
C SER A 59 6.72 -2.76 12.21
N ALA A 60 7.98 -2.34 12.24
CA ALA A 60 8.82 -2.27 11.04
C ALA A 60 8.90 -3.62 10.31
N SER A 61 9.05 -4.73 11.04
CA SER A 61 9.09 -6.07 10.46
C SER A 61 7.76 -6.49 9.82
N VAL A 62 6.62 -6.15 10.44
CA VAL A 62 5.30 -6.42 9.84
C VAL A 62 5.11 -5.60 8.57
N ALA A 63 5.54 -4.33 8.58
CA ALA A 63 5.48 -3.47 7.40
C ALA A 63 6.38 -3.97 6.25
N ALA A 64 7.61 -4.41 6.54
CA ALA A 64 8.53 -4.96 5.54
C ALA A 64 7.99 -6.26 4.94
N ALA A 65 7.46 -7.17 5.77
CA ALA A 65 6.86 -8.41 5.29
C ALA A 65 5.63 -8.15 4.40
N ALA A 66 4.77 -7.19 4.76
CA ALA A 66 3.62 -6.81 3.94
C ALA A 66 4.05 -6.29 2.56
N GLU A 67 5.04 -5.40 2.52
CA GLU A 67 5.53 -4.82 1.26
C GLU A 67 6.09 -5.90 0.32
N VAL A 68 6.93 -6.80 0.83
CA VAL A 68 7.47 -7.93 0.05
C VAL A 68 6.35 -8.83 -0.46
N ILE A 69 5.39 -9.19 0.40
CA ILE A 69 4.27 -10.06 0.02
C ILE A 69 3.43 -9.41 -1.10
N LEU A 70 3.09 -8.13 -0.96
CA LEU A 70 2.27 -7.40 -1.92
C LEU A 70 3.00 -7.24 -3.25
N GLU A 71 4.28 -6.87 -3.23
CA GLU A 71 5.06 -6.68 -4.46
C GLU A 71 5.32 -8.02 -5.19
N THR A 72 5.64 -9.09 -4.45
CA THR A 72 5.78 -10.42 -5.04
C THR A 72 4.45 -10.90 -5.64
N HIS A 73 3.34 -10.73 -4.92
CA HIS A 73 2.02 -11.11 -5.42
C HIS A 73 1.65 -10.34 -6.71
N ARG A 74 1.94 -9.04 -6.75
CA ARG A 74 1.76 -8.20 -7.94
C ARG A 74 2.56 -8.73 -9.13
N ARG A 75 3.85 -9.04 -8.94
CA ARG A 75 4.74 -9.55 -10.00
C ARG A 75 4.32 -10.89 -10.56
N GLU A 76 3.81 -11.77 -9.70
CA GLU A 76 3.33 -13.10 -10.10
C GLU A 76 2.00 -13.03 -10.88
N GLY A 77 1.30 -11.88 -10.87
CA GLY A 77 0.03 -11.71 -11.57
C GLY A 77 -1.07 -12.66 -11.08
N ALA A 78 -0.91 -13.19 -9.87
CA ALA A 78 -1.78 -14.23 -9.36
C ALA A 78 -3.07 -13.62 -8.81
N GLY A 79 -4.23 -14.21 -9.13
CA GLY A 79 -5.52 -13.74 -8.61
C GLY A 79 -5.65 -13.93 -7.08
N ALA A 80 -6.76 -13.45 -6.53
CA ALA A 80 -7.07 -13.65 -5.10
C ALA A 80 -6.93 -15.13 -4.70
N ASN A 81 -6.31 -15.39 -3.55
CA ASN A 81 -5.94 -16.71 -3.03
C ASN A 81 -4.69 -17.35 -3.65
N ALA A 82 -3.84 -16.56 -4.29
CA ALA A 82 -2.50 -16.99 -4.70
C ALA A 82 -1.72 -17.59 -3.52
N ARG A 83 -1.00 -18.68 -3.78
CA ARG A 83 -0.11 -19.27 -2.80
C ARG A 83 1.04 -18.30 -2.55
N LEU A 84 1.24 -17.95 -1.29
CA LEU A 84 2.37 -17.14 -0.88
C LEU A 84 3.67 -17.94 -0.98
N ALA A 85 4.75 -17.20 -1.26
CA ALA A 85 6.11 -17.67 -1.07
C ALA A 85 6.31 -18.24 0.35
N SER A 86 7.29 -19.12 0.47
CA SER A 86 7.64 -19.73 1.75
C SER A 86 8.10 -18.67 2.76
N ILE A 87 8.03 -19.01 4.04
CA ILE A 87 8.51 -18.13 5.12
C ILE A 87 9.98 -17.77 4.92
N ALA A 88 10.79 -18.71 4.41
CA ALA A 88 12.21 -18.48 4.15
C ALA A 88 12.44 -17.46 3.02
N GLU A 89 11.71 -17.57 1.92
CA GLU A 89 11.79 -16.64 0.79
C GLU A 89 11.33 -15.23 1.20
N ILE A 90 10.23 -15.12 1.95
CA ILE A 90 9.75 -13.84 2.46
C ILE A 90 10.77 -13.24 3.45
N ALA A 91 11.35 -14.05 4.34
CA ALA A 91 12.33 -13.58 5.30
C ALA A 91 13.59 -13.04 4.62
N ASP A 92 14.09 -13.74 3.60
CA ASP A 92 15.26 -13.30 2.84
C ASP A 92 14.98 -12.01 2.09
N ALA A 93 13.89 -11.95 1.32
CA ALA A 93 13.50 -10.76 0.56
C ALA A 93 13.22 -9.55 1.45
N ALA A 94 12.59 -9.75 2.62
CA ALA A 94 12.30 -8.69 3.59
C ALA A 94 13.52 -8.33 4.46
N ARG A 95 14.65 -9.04 4.34
CA ARG A 95 15.82 -8.91 5.22
C ARG A 95 15.47 -9.07 6.71
N LEU A 96 14.57 -10.01 7.01
CA LEU A 96 14.08 -10.31 8.36
C LEU A 96 14.57 -11.67 8.85
N SER A 97 14.51 -11.87 10.18
CA SER A 97 14.65 -13.20 10.73
C SER A 97 13.45 -14.08 10.38
N TYR A 98 13.67 -15.39 10.30
CA TYR A 98 12.59 -16.36 10.11
C TYR A 98 11.49 -16.22 11.17
N SER A 99 11.88 -16.00 12.44
CA SER A 99 10.95 -15.85 13.56
C SER A 99 10.08 -14.59 13.44
N SER A 100 10.66 -13.46 13.02
CA SER A 100 9.91 -12.21 12.80
C SER A 100 8.93 -12.35 11.66
N THR A 101 9.34 -13.01 10.57
CA THR A 101 8.50 -13.29 9.41
C THR A 101 7.34 -14.22 9.78
N ALA A 102 7.61 -15.31 10.50
CA ALA A 102 6.58 -16.23 10.97
C ALA A 102 5.56 -15.53 11.89
N LYS A 103 6.02 -14.61 12.74
CA LYS A 103 5.14 -13.81 13.61
C LYS A 103 4.28 -12.85 12.79
N ALA A 104 4.85 -12.12 11.84
CA ALA A 104 4.11 -11.22 10.95
C ALA A 104 3.03 -11.98 10.15
N LEU A 105 3.36 -13.15 9.59
CA LEU A 105 2.39 -13.99 8.89
C LEU A 105 1.29 -14.54 9.80
N THR A 106 1.58 -14.79 11.08
CA THR A 106 0.54 -15.16 12.06
C THR A 106 -0.39 -13.98 12.34
N ASP A 107 0.16 -12.77 12.46
CA ASP A 107 -0.65 -11.56 12.64
C ASP A 107 -1.52 -11.29 11.41
N PHE A 108 -1.03 -11.58 10.20
CA PHE A 108 -1.82 -11.50 8.97
C PHE A 108 -2.93 -12.56 8.90
N ASP A 109 -2.73 -13.76 9.43
CA ASP A 109 -3.83 -14.74 9.58
C ASP A 109 -4.91 -14.23 10.53
N GLU A 110 -4.50 -13.71 11.68
CA GLU A 110 -5.43 -13.21 12.69
C GLU A 110 -6.23 -12.00 12.20
N ALA A 111 -5.63 -11.19 11.32
CA ALA A 111 -6.25 -10.05 10.67
C ALA A 111 -7.08 -10.42 9.43
N GLY A 112 -6.99 -11.68 8.94
CA GLY A 112 -7.72 -12.15 7.77
C GLY A 112 -7.08 -11.80 6.41
N TYR A 113 -5.87 -11.22 6.39
CA TYR A 113 -5.16 -10.94 5.14
C TYR A 113 -4.63 -12.21 4.48
N THR A 114 -4.18 -13.17 5.28
CA THR A 114 -3.70 -14.47 4.82
C THR A 114 -4.47 -15.61 5.45
N GLU A 115 -4.38 -16.79 4.85
CA GLU A 115 -4.87 -18.01 5.47
C GLU A 115 -3.91 -19.16 5.22
N LYS A 116 -3.78 -20.06 6.20
CA LYS A 116 -3.06 -21.32 6.00
C LYS A 116 -3.83 -22.23 5.06
N VAL A 117 -3.14 -22.76 4.06
CA VAL A 117 -3.71 -23.69 3.07
C VAL A 117 -2.89 -24.98 3.02
N GLY A 118 -3.54 -26.08 2.65
CA GLY A 118 -2.93 -27.41 2.61
C GLY A 118 -2.85 -28.09 3.98
N ALA A 119 -1.99 -29.09 4.09
CA ALA A 119 -1.84 -29.87 5.33
C ALA A 119 -1.28 -29.01 6.47
N SER A 120 -1.55 -29.40 7.73
CA SER A 120 -1.01 -28.70 8.90
C SER A 120 0.53 -28.76 9.00
N ARG A 121 1.16 -29.74 8.33
CA ARG A 121 2.62 -29.91 8.18
C ARG A 121 2.93 -30.59 6.84
N GLY A 122 4.13 -30.37 6.31
CA GLY A 122 4.62 -31.04 5.08
C GLY A 122 4.68 -30.12 3.85
N PRO A 123 5.11 -30.64 2.68
CA PRO A 123 5.41 -29.84 1.49
C PRO A 123 4.19 -29.13 0.87
N THR A 124 2.98 -29.61 1.17
CA THR A 124 1.73 -28.96 0.73
C THR A 124 1.26 -27.87 1.68
N ALA A 125 1.79 -27.81 2.91
CA ALA A 125 1.50 -26.76 3.88
C ALA A 125 1.98 -25.41 3.34
N GLY A 126 1.11 -24.42 3.31
CA GLY A 126 1.42 -23.10 2.78
C GLY A 126 0.48 -22.04 3.32
N ARG A 127 0.57 -20.86 2.73
CA ARG A 127 -0.33 -19.74 3.01
C ARG A 127 -0.86 -19.20 1.70
N ALA A 128 -2.06 -18.68 1.70
CA ALA A 128 -2.63 -17.96 0.57
C ALA A 128 -2.95 -16.52 0.99
N LEU A 129 -2.75 -15.59 0.07
CA LEU A 129 -3.15 -14.19 0.26
C LEU A 129 -4.64 -14.04 -0.07
N ARG A 130 -5.46 -13.76 0.95
CA ARG A 130 -6.91 -13.72 0.84
C ARG A 130 -7.42 -12.36 0.40
N ASP A 131 -6.89 -11.30 1.01
CA ASP A 131 -7.31 -9.92 0.75
C ASP A 131 -6.09 -9.00 0.55
N PRO A 132 -5.47 -9.05 -0.65
CA PRO A 132 -4.32 -8.21 -0.97
C PRO A 132 -4.66 -6.71 -0.97
N GLY A 133 -5.88 -6.34 -1.40
CA GLY A 133 -6.35 -4.95 -1.45
C GLY A 133 -6.53 -4.33 -0.05
N ALA A 134 -7.08 -5.08 0.89
CA ALA A 134 -7.17 -4.62 2.28
C ALA A 134 -5.78 -4.54 2.93
N LEU A 135 -4.90 -5.52 2.71
CA LEU A 135 -3.53 -5.48 3.22
C LEU A 135 -2.76 -4.26 2.67
N LEU A 136 -2.87 -3.97 1.36
CA LEU A 136 -2.27 -2.80 0.74
C LEU A 136 -2.77 -1.50 1.36
N SER A 137 -4.09 -1.37 1.51
CA SER A 137 -4.70 -0.15 2.04
C SER A 137 -4.28 0.11 3.49
N ASP A 138 -4.32 -0.93 4.33
CA ASP A 138 -3.92 -0.83 5.74
C ASP A 138 -2.40 -0.62 5.89
N TRP A 139 -1.57 -1.24 5.06
CA TRP A 139 -0.13 -1.02 5.06
C TRP A 139 0.23 0.39 4.60
N ALA A 140 -0.36 0.87 3.50
CA ALA A 140 -0.11 2.20 2.96
C ALA A 140 -0.42 3.28 3.99
N ALA A 141 -1.58 3.18 4.65
CA ALA A 141 -2.00 4.09 5.72
C ALA A 141 -0.99 4.19 6.88
N ARG A 142 -0.17 3.15 7.08
CA ARG A 142 0.87 3.11 8.12
C ARG A 142 2.20 3.62 7.63
N GLN A 143 2.54 3.31 6.38
CA GLN A 143 3.84 3.65 5.82
C GLN A 143 4.06 5.17 5.71
N SER A 144 2.99 5.95 5.53
CA SER A 144 3.05 7.41 5.54
C SER A 144 3.40 8.02 6.89
N MET A 145 3.04 7.34 7.99
CA MET A 145 3.32 7.78 9.35
C MET A 145 4.77 7.50 9.77
N ASN A 146 5.52 6.69 9.00
CA ASN A 146 6.92 6.40 9.30
C ASN A 146 7.79 7.64 9.03
N ALA A 147 8.11 8.35 10.12
CA ALA A 147 8.97 9.52 10.16
C ALA A 147 10.46 9.11 10.17
N GLY A 148 10.93 8.53 9.06
CA GLY A 148 12.37 8.38 8.82
C GLY A 148 13.05 9.73 8.59
N ASP A 149 14.37 9.76 8.72
CA ASP A 149 15.18 10.93 8.40
C ASP A 149 14.94 11.36 6.96
N ARG A 150 14.82 12.68 6.77
CA ARG A 150 14.52 13.28 5.47
C ARG A 150 15.24 14.60 5.28
N VAL A 151 15.55 14.90 4.03
CA VAL A 151 16.20 16.14 3.61
C VAL A 151 15.43 16.71 2.42
N GLN A 152 15.23 18.02 2.42
CA GLN A 152 14.64 18.73 1.29
C GLN A 152 15.68 19.62 0.65
N LEU A 153 15.78 19.55 -0.68
CA LEU A 153 16.69 20.36 -1.47
C LEU A 153 15.89 21.24 -2.43
N HIS A 154 16.20 22.53 -2.41
CA HIS A 154 15.79 23.47 -3.42
C HIS A 154 16.79 23.41 -4.58
N VAL A 155 16.25 23.44 -5.80
CA VAL A 155 16.99 23.58 -7.06
C VAL A 155 16.33 24.65 -7.92
N PRO A 156 17.07 25.42 -8.73
CA PRO A 156 16.50 26.56 -9.46
C PRO A 156 15.61 26.15 -10.65
N TRP A 157 15.73 24.92 -11.15
CA TRP A 157 14.93 24.40 -12.26
C TRP A 157 13.63 23.73 -11.80
N ARG A 158 12.68 23.57 -12.73
CA ARG A 158 11.39 22.93 -12.46
C ARG A 158 11.30 21.52 -13.03
N GLU A 159 12.13 21.17 -14.01
CA GLU A 159 12.04 19.90 -14.73
C GLU A 159 12.52 18.74 -13.83
N PRO A 160 11.65 17.79 -13.45
CA PRO A 160 12.04 16.71 -12.55
C PRO A 160 13.09 15.78 -13.14
N GLN A 161 13.13 15.66 -14.47
CA GLN A 161 14.15 14.88 -15.18
C GLN A 161 15.57 15.38 -14.89
N ARG A 162 15.78 16.70 -14.82
CA ARG A 162 17.07 17.28 -14.47
C ARG A 162 17.47 17.00 -13.02
N SER A 163 16.50 16.96 -12.11
CA SER A 163 16.74 16.50 -10.74
C SER A 163 17.07 15.01 -10.68
N LEU A 164 16.48 14.21 -11.57
CA LEU A 164 16.74 12.77 -11.64
C LEU A 164 18.14 12.47 -12.16
N GLU A 165 18.56 13.17 -13.21
CA GLU A 165 19.93 13.13 -13.74
C GLU A 165 20.93 13.54 -12.67
N LEU A 166 20.69 14.65 -11.96
CA LEU A 166 21.53 15.07 -10.83
C LEU A 166 21.66 13.98 -9.77
N LEU A 167 20.55 13.35 -9.36
CA LEU A 167 20.60 12.27 -8.37
C LEU A 167 21.36 11.06 -8.89
N ASN A 168 21.13 10.67 -10.14
CA ASN A 168 21.82 9.54 -10.75
C ASN A 168 23.34 9.78 -10.84
N ASP A 169 23.76 10.99 -11.18
CA ASP A 169 25.18 11.35 -11.30
C ASP A 169 25.87 11.44 -9.94
N VAL A 170 25.18 11.99 -8.92
CA VAL A 170 25.77 12.21 -7.59
C VAL A 170 25.74 10.94 -6.73
N ILE A 171 24.66 10.17 -6.78
CA ILE A 171 24.50 8.96 -5.96
C ILE A 171 25.18 7.76 -6.64
N GLY A 172 25.14 7.68 -7.97
CA GLY A 172 25.76 6.60 -8.73
C GLY A 172 25.21 5.22 -8.35
N ASP A 173 26.13 4.30 -8.02
CA ASP A 173 25.84 2.89 -7.76
C ASP A 173 25.40 2.58 -6.31
N SER A 174 25.27 3.59 -5.45
CA SER A 174 24.72 3.43 -4.09
C SER A 174 23.26 2.95 -4.10
N GLU A 175 22.75 2.49 -2.96
CA GLU A 175 21.37 2.00 -2.86
C GLU A 175 20.39 3.18 -2.77
N TRP A 176 19.71 3.46 -3.88
CA TRP A 176 18.65 4.46 -3.96
C TRP A 176 17.53 4.02 -4.89
N ALA A 177 16.36 4.66 -4.75
CA ALA A 177 15.23 4.44 -5.65
C ALA A 177 14.33 5.67 -5.74
N VAL A 178 13.93 6.08 -6.95
CA VAL A 178 12.94 7.14 -7.16
C VAL A 178 11.54 6.66 -6.76
N SER A 179 10.75 7.53 -6.13
CA SER A 179 9.37 7.26 -5.70
C SER A 179 8.46 8.46 -5.97
N GLY A 180 7.19 8.35 -5.55
CA GLY A 180 6.17 9.39 -5.68
C GLY A 180 5.79 9.66 -7.14
N ALA A 181 5.50 10.92 -7.45
CA ALA A 181 4.91 11.31 -8.73
C ALA A 181 5.81 10.95 -9.94
N VAL A 182 7.12 11.12 -9.81
CA VAL A 182 8.08 10.78 -10.89
C VAL A 182 8.10 9.26 -11.14
N ALA A 183 8.11 8.44 -10.09
CA ALA A 183 8.07 6.99 -10.23
C ALA A 183 6.72 6.51 -10.78
N ALA A 184 5.61 7.10 -10.33
CA ALA A 184 4.29 6.77 -10.83
C ALA A 184 4.16 7.01 -12.33
N GLU A 185 4.69 8.14 -12.83
CA GLU A 185 4.72 8.43 -14.27
C GLU A 185 5.58 7.45 -15.07
N GLN A 186 6.57 6.80 -14.46
CA GLN A 186 7.36 5.77 -15.14
C GLN A 186 6.66 4.40 -15.15
N ILE A 187 5.81 4.11 -14.15
CA ILE A 187 5.12 2.82 -14.01
C ILE A 187 3.76 2.83 -14.73
N ALA A 188 2.97 3.88 -14.50
CA ALA A 188 1.59 4.04 -14.96
C ALA A 188 1.31 5.54 -15.23
N PRO A 189 1.69 6.05 -16.43
CA PRO A 189 1.55 7.47 -16.77
C PRO A 189 0.10 7.96 -16.64
N PHE A 190 -0.10 9.06 -15.89
CA PHE A 190 -1.41 9.64 -15.61
C PHE A 190 -1.38 11.16 -15.37
N LEU A 191 -0.33 11.66 -14.72
CA LEU A 191 -0.18 13.05 -14.32
C LEU A 191 0.22 13.92 -15.51
N THR A 192 -0.43 15.06 -15.65
CA THR A 192 -0.03 16.05 -16.66
C THR A 192 1.27 16.77 -16.32
N GLN A 193 1.61 16.85 -15.02
CA GLN A 193 2.82 17.50 -14.51
C GLN A 193 3.25 16.86 -13.19
N THR A 194 4.55 16.73 -12.99
CA THR A 194 5.18 16.32 -11.72
C THR A 194 5.92 17.52 -11.12
N VAL A 195 5.68 17.81 -9.83
CA VAL A 195 6.13 19.07 -9.19
C VAL A 195 7.34 18.91 -8.28
N ASP A 196 7.57 17.70 -7.77
CA ASP A 196 8.68 17.34 -6.90
C ASP A 196 9.19 15.94 -7.23
N LEU A 197 10.50 15.76 -7.09
CA LEU A 197 11.17 14.48 -7.13
C LEU A 197 11.34 13.94 -5.72
N ARG A 198 11.09 12.65 -5.55
CA ARG A 198 11.30 11.95 -4.29
C ARG A 198 12.17 10.74 -4.51
N ALA A 199 13.11 10.50 -3.62
CA ALA A 199 13.93 9.31 -3.65
C ALA A 199 14.15 8.75 -2.25
N TYR A 200 14.23 7.43 -2.20
CA TYR A 200 14.73 6.70 -1.05
C TYR A 200 16.23 6.51 -1.16
N ILE A 201 16.90 6.58 -0.01
CA ILE A 201 18.34 6.39 0.16
C ILE A 201 18.56 5.41 1.32
N ALA A 202 19.60 4.58 1.28
CA ALA A 202 19.95 3.74 2.41
C ALA A 202 20.20 4.57 3.67
N GLN A 203 19.75 4.08 4.84
CA GLN A 203 19.85 4.83 6.12
C GLN A 203 21.27 5.34 6.43
N GLY A 204 22.30 4.53 6.12
CA GLY A 204 23.70 4.89 6.38
C GLY A 204 24.29 5.93 5.42
N GLU A 205 23.64 6.20 4.29
CA GLU A 205 24.21 7.01 3.20
C GLU A 205 23.65 8.44 3.14
N LEU A 206 22.52 8.71 3.80
CA LEU A 206 21.83 10.00 3.70
C LEU A 206 22.74 11.19 4.04
N HIS A 207 23.60 11.05 5.05
CA HIS A 207 24.48 12.15 5.46
C HIS A 207 25.51 12.51 4.39
N GLU A 208 26.13 11.50 3.77
CA GLU A 208 27.16 11.70 2.75
C GLU A 208 26.53 12.21 1.45
N ILE A 209 25.44 11.58 1.00
CA ILE A 209 24.69 12.01 -0.19
C ILE A 209 24.18 13.44 -0.02
N ARG A 210 23.66 13.80 1.16
CA ARG A 210 23.29 15.19 1.47
C ARG A 210 24.47 16.12 1.28
N ARG A 211 25.63 15.78 1.84
CA ARG A 211 26.84 16.62 1.74
C ARG A 211 27.24 16.81 0.27
N MET A 212 27.30 15.72 -0.50
CA MET A 212 27.64 15.76 -1.93
C MET A 212 26.66 16.62 -2.73
N LEU A 213 25.36 16.45 -2.52
CA LEU A 213 24.33 17.24 -3.21
C LEU A 213 24.41 18.72 -2.85
N THR A 214 24.65 19.08 -1.59
CA THR A 214 24.81 20.49 -1.18
C THR A 214 26.12 21.13 -1.66
N ALA A 215 27.08 20.34 -2.13
CA ALA A 215 28.30 20.84 -2.77
C ALA A 215 28.08 21.18 -4.26
N VAL A 216 27.00 20.69 -4.87
CA VAL A 216 26.63 21.02 -6.25
C VAL A 216 26.13 22.47 -6.32
N PRO A 217 26.60 23.28 -7.28
CA PRO A 217 26.11 24.64 -7.47
C PRO A 217 24.58 24.72 -7.55
N ASP A 218 24.02 25.76 -6.92
CA ASP A 218 22.59 26.07 -6.87
C ASP A 218 21.67 25.06 -6.16
N VAL A 219 22.20 23.95 -5.66
CA VAL A 219 21.48 23.03 -4.78
C VAL A 219 21.59 23.54 -3.35
N ARG A 220 20.44 23.75 -2.68
CA ARG A 220 20.42 24.25 -1.30
C ARG A 220 19.50 23.40 -0.45
N GLU A 221 19.98 22.96 0.71
CA GLU A 221 19.11 22.36 1.71
C GLU A 221 18.13 23.41 2.26
N VAL A 222 16.86 23.03 2.35
CA VAL A 222 15.79 23.88 2.85
C VAL A 222 14.95 23.13 3.87
N ARG A 223 14.32 23.88 4.79
CA ARG A 223 13.40 23.28 5.78
C ARG A 223 12.07 22.83 5.16
N SER A 224 11.64 23.50 4.10
CA SER A 224 10.36 23.26 3.42
C SER A 224 10.37 23.79 1.99
N GLY A 225 9.54 23.22 1.13
CA GLY A 225 9.38 23.69 -0.25
C GLY A 225 10.50 23.24 -1.18
N GLY A 226 11.27 22.22 -0.79
CA GLY A 226 12.26 21.61 -1.67
C GLY A 226 11.57 20.91 -2.86
N ARG A 227 12.24 20.92 -4.00
CA ARG A 227 11.81 20.18 -5.20
C ARG A 227 12.38 18.77 -5.25
N ILE A 228 13.40 18.48 -4.45
CA ILE A 228 13.92 17.13 -4.23
C ILE A 228 13.72 16.79 -2.76
N MET A 229 13.11 15.64 -2.49
CA MET A 229 12.99 15.06 -1.16
C MET A 229 13.75 13.74 -1.12
N LEU A 230 14.72 13.65 -0.21
CA LEU A 230 15.39 12.39 0.11
C LEU A 230 14.84 11.86 1.44
N LYS A 231 14.53 10.57 1.49
CA LYS A 231 14.07 9.89 2.70
C LYS A 231 14.85 8.59 2.89
N THR A 232 15.15 8.23 4.13
CA THR A 232 15.77 6.92 4.38
C THR A 232 14.78 5.77 4.23
N ALA A 233 15.27 4.63 3.76
CA ALA A 233 14.53 3.38 3.71
C ALA A 233 15.35 2.20 4.23
N GLU A 234 14.63 1.13 4.55
CA GLU A 234 15.21 -0.17 4.90
C GLU A 234 15.73 -0.90 3.65
N PRO A 235 16.76 -1.77 3.77
CA PRO A 235 17.45 -2.36 2.62
C PRO A 235 16.57 -3.19 1.67
N HIS A 236 15.49 -3.80 2.19
CA HIS A 236 14.60 -4.61 1.36
C HIS A 236 13.89 -3.80 0.28
N LEU A 237 13.69 -2.49 0.47
CA LEU A 237 13.10 -1.61 -0.54
C LEU A 237 13.95 -1.58 -1.82
N PHE A 238 15.28 -1.49 -1.69
CA PHE A 238 16.18 -1.42 -2.83
C PHE A 238 16.31 -2.78 -3.53
N ALA A 239 16.23 -3.88 -2.78
CA ALA A 239 16.16 -5.22 -3.35
C ALA A 239 14.87 -5.46 -4.16
N LEU A 240 13.79 -4.76 -3.83
CA LEU A 240 12.54 -4.78 -4.58
C LEU A 240 12.48 -3.76 -5.72
N ALA A 241 13.40 -2.79 -5.79
CA ALA A 241 13.39 -1.75 -6.82
C ALA A 241 13.67 -2.34 -8.21
N GLU A 242 13.03 -1.78 -9.24
CA GLU A 242 13.24 -2.18 -10.65
C GLU A 242 13.88 -1.03 -11.42
N ARG A 243 14.74 -1.33 -12.40
CA ARG A 243 15.31 -0.27 -13.25
C ARG A 243 14.36 0.06 -14.39
N SER A 244 14.00 1.33 -14.52
CA SER A 244 13.29 1.89 -15.67
C SER A 244 14.07 3.07 -16.23
N GLY A 245 14.36 3.07 -17.53
CA GLY A 245 15.15 4.15 -18.16
C GLY A 245 16.55 4.36 -17.54
N GLY A 246 17.17 3.31 -16.98
CA GLY A 246 18.47 3.37 -16.30
C GLY A 246 18.43 3.79 -14.82
N VAL A 247 17.28 4.24 -14.35
CA VAL A 247 17.07 4.74 -12.98
C VAL A 247 16.40 3.66 -12.12
N PRO A 248 16.83 3.45 -10.86
CA PRO A 248 16.14 2.57 -9.93
C PRO A 248 14.81 3.19 -9.49
N VAL A 249 13.71 2.48 -9.69
CA VAL A 249 12.34 2.89 -9.34
C VAL A 249 11.85 2.04 -8.18
N ALA A 250 11.28 2.70 -7.16
CA ALA A 250 10.72 2.03 -6.00
C ALA A 250 9.56 1.08 -6.41
N PRO A 251 9.29 0.04 -5.62
CA PRO A 251 8.20 -0.91 -5.90
C PRO A 251 6.85 -0.21 -6.11
N ALA A 252 5.99 -0.73 -6.99
CA ALA A 252 4.71 -0.07 -7.30
C ALA A 252 3.84 0.13 -6.05
N VAL A 253 3.83 -0.86 -5.15
CA VAL A 253 3.11 -0.76 -3.87
C VAL A 253 3.65 0.38 -2.99
N ARG A 254 4.97 0.60 -2.99
CA ARG A 254 5.64 1.70 -2.29
C ARG A 254 5.28 3.06 -2.89
N VAL A 255 5.30 3.15 -4.21
CA VAL A 255 4.92 4.37 -4.93
C VAL A 255 3.47 4.74 -4.63
N TYR A 256 2.56 3.75 -4.62
CA TYR A 256 1.16 3.94 -4.22
C TYR A 256 1.05 4.55 -2.80
N ALA A 257 1.74 3.98 -1.82
CA ALA A 257 1.69 4.47 -0.44
C ALA A 257 2.21 5.92 -0.31
N ASP A 258 3.23 6.29 -1.08
CA ASP A 258 3.80 7.64 -1.09
C ASP A 258 2.90 8.69 -1.76
N LEU A 259 1.98 8.26 -2.61
CA LEU A 259 1.02 9.11 -3.31
C LEU A 259 -0.27 9.32 -2.51
N VAL A 260 -0.86 8.25 -1.96
CA VAL A 260 -2.23 8.28 -1.40
C VAL A 260 -2.39 9.30 -0.25
N HIS A 261 -1.30 9.66 0.43
CA HIS A 261 -1.32 10.61 1.56
C HIS A 261 -1.19 12.07 1.16
N ARG A 262 -1.04 12.37 -0.14
CA ARG A 262 -0.84 13.74 -0.61
C ARG A 262 -2.12 14.43 -1.06
N GLY A 263 -3.17 13.66 -1.32
CA GLY A 263 -4.44 14.17 -1.80
C GLY A 263 -4.40 14.74 -3.21
N GLY A 264 -5.57 15.14 -3.69
CA GLY A 264 -5.75 15.79 -4.99
C GLY A 264 -5.29 14.90 -6.15
N ARG A 265 -4.61 15.50 -7.14
CA ARG A 265 -4.16 14.77 -8.35
C ARG A 265 -3.23 13.59 -8.08
N LEU A 266 -2.52 13.61 -6.95
CA LEU A 266 -1.62 12.53 -6.58
C LEU A 266 -2.38 11.34 -5.99
N GLU A 267 -3.53 11.57 -5.36
CA GLU A 267 -4.43 10.51 -4.93
C GLU A 267 -5.11 9.85 -6.14
N GLU A 268 -5.58 10.63 -7.11
CA GLU A 268 -6.09 10.10 -8.39
C GLU A 268 -5.02 9.25 -9.13
N ALA A 269 -3.76 9.70 -9.14
CA ALA A 269 -2.66 8.92 -9.70
C ALA A 269 -2.36 7.64 -8.89
N ALA A 270 -2.59 7.64 -7.57
CA ALA A 270 -2.46 6.45 -6.74
C ALA A 270 -3.55 5.42 -7.08
N GLU A 271 -4.80 5.88 -7.24
CA GLU A 271 -5.91 5.04 -7.68
C GLU A 271 -5.65 4.45 -9.06
N HIS A 272 -5.21 5.28 -10.02
CA HIS A 272 -4.84 4.80 -11.35
C HIS A 272 -3.71 3.75 -11.30
N LEU A 273 -2.63 4.03 -10.57
CA LEU A 273 -1.51 3.10 -10.37
C LEU A 273 -1.99 1.77 -9.76
N ARG A 274 -2.92 1.84 -8.79
CA ARG A 274 -3.52 0.67 -8.17
C ARG A 274 -4.29 -0.17 -9.17
N GLU A 275 -5.08 0.46 -10.03
CA GLU A 275 -5.89 -0.23 -11.05
C GLU A 275 -5.04 -0.88 -12.14
N VAL A 276 -4.06 -0.17 -12.69
CA VAL A 276 -3.38 -0.61 -13.93
C VAL A 276 -2.07 -1.36 -13.70
N ALA A 277 -1.40 -1.15 -12.56
CA ALA A 277 -0.08 -1.74 -12.30
C ALA A 277 -0.05 -2.67 -11.08
N ILE A 278 -0.91 -2.43 -10.07
CA ILE A 278 -0.96 -3.26 -8.85
C ILE A 278 -2.02 -4.37 -8.97
N GLY A 279 -3.24 -4.03 -9.39
CA GLY A 279 -4.30 -4.99 -9.70
C GLY A 279 -5.13 -5.48 -8.51
N PHE A 280 -5.05 -4.84 -7.34
CA PHE A 280 -5.88 -5.16 -6.15
C PHE A 280 -6.01 -4.00 -5.19
#